data_AF-A0A0N1E687-F1
#
_entry.id   AF-A0A0N1E687-F1
#
_cell.length_a   1.000
_cell.length_b   1.000
_cell.length_c   1.000
_cell.angle_alpha   90.00
_cell.angle_beta   90.00
_cell.angle_gamma   90.00
#
_symmetry.space_group_name_H-M   'P 1'
#
loop_
_entity.id
_entity.type
_entity.pdbx_description
1 polymer ?
#
loop_
_entity_poly.entity_id
_entity_poly.type
_entity_poly.pdbx_seq_one_letter_code
_entity_poly.pdbx_strand_id
1 'polypeptide(L)'
;MSIITDYKIVFGVRKIHNMNYKLISSINPSLDAILFEFSSVTSCDSLIRTTGLVLDSSPQLEDVLIFTQGLQVIKIGYSETKLYHDENKYDANPNITAAYTLPTADFKEIVKVWRNFVKGDDANGGLLT
;
A
#
# COMPACT_ATOMS: atom_id res chain seq x y z
N MET A 1 10.07 -13.42 11.72
CA MET A 1 10.36 -12.95 10.35
C MET A 1 9.82 -11.53 10.23
N SER A 2 10.50 -10.65 9.49
CA SER A 2 10.12 -9.25 9.35
C SER A 2 9.32 -9.09 8.06
N ILE A 3 8.19 -8.39 8.11
CA ILE A 3 7.33 -8.09 6.95
C ILE A 3 8.12 -7.45 5.79
N ILE A 4 9.16 -6.67 6.10
CA ILE A 4 10.07 -6.12 5.08
C ILE A 4 10.77 -7.24 4.30
N THR A 5 11.26 -8.27 5.00
CA THR A 5 11.94 -9.41 4.38
C THR A 5 10.95 -10.28 3.60
N ASP A 6 9.79 -10.57 4.19
CA ASP A 6 8.80 -11.49 3.60
C ASP A 6 8.24 -10.93 2.28
N TYR A 7 8.02 -9.61 2.22
CA TYR A 7 7.52 -8.93 1.03
C TYR A 7 8.63 -8.29 0.16
N LYS A 8 9.90 -8.54 0.50
CA LYS A 8 11.08 -7.98 -0.19
C LYS A 8 10.98 -6.46 -0.39
N ILE A 9 10.53 -5.75 0.64
CA ILE A 9 10.30 -4.30 0.59
C ILE A 9 11.64 -3.56 0.55
N VAL A 10 11.83 -2.76 -0.49
CA VAL A 10 13.00 -1.89 -0.69
C VAL A 10 12.51 -0.46 -0.91
N PHE A 11 13.16 0.50 -0.26
CA PHE A 11 12.88 1.92 -0.44
C PHE A 11 14.00 2.61 -1.23
N GLY A 12 13.65 3.67 -1.95
CA GLY A 12 14.61 4.46 -2.70
C GLY A 12 14.18 5.90 -2.86
N VAL A 13 15.14 6.74 -3.26
CA VAL A 13 14.89 8.11 -3.69
C VAL A 13 15.45 8.26 -5.09
N ARG A 14 14.63 8.73 -6.03
CA ARG A 14 15.05 9.02 -7.40
C ARG A 14 14.88 10.49 -7.70
N LYS A 15 15.94 11.13 -8.19
CA LYS A 15 15.91 12.51 -8.64
C LYS A 15 15.40 12.58 -10.09
N ILE A 16 14.29 13.28 -10.32
CA ILE A 16 13.71 13.51 -11.65
C ILE A 16 13.45 15.01 -11.79
N HIS A 17 13.97 15.64 -12.85
CA HIS A 17 13.84 17.09 -13.09
C HIS A 17 14.11 17.95 -11.83
N ASN A 18 15.19 17.63 -11.12
CA ASN A 18 15.64 18.29 -9.89
C ASN A 18 14.71 18.13 -8.66
N MET A 19 13.70 17.26 -8.72
CA MET A 19 12.84 16.89 -7.61
C MET A 19 13.16 15.47 -7.14
N ASN A 20 13.17 15.26 -5.81
CA ASN A 20 13.36 13.95 -5.22
C ASN A 20 12.01 13.23 -5.11
N TYR A 21 11.92 12.03 -5.69
CA TYR A 21 10.75 11.16 -5.58
C TYR A 21 11.09 9.95 -4.73
N LYS A 22 10.31 9.73 -3.68
CA LYS A 22 10.38 8.52 -2.87
C LYS A 22 9.73 7.36 -3.62
N LEU A 23 10.38 6.21 -3.58
CA LEU A 23 9.98 5.00 -4.28
C LEU A 23 9.94 3.84 -3.30
N ILE A 24 9.05 2.90 -3.59
CA ILE A 24 8.94 1.61 -2.94
C ILE A 24 8.96 0.52 -4.01
N SER A 25 9.62 -0.59 -3.71
CA SER A 25 9.54 -1.81 -4.49
C SER A 25 9.32 -3.00 -3.56
N SER A 26 8.63 -4.03 -4.05
CA SER A 26 8.26 -5.22 -3.31
C SER A 26 8.31 -6.45 -4.20
N ILE A 27 7.93 -7.60 -3.64
CA ILE A 27 7.73 -8.84 -4.38
C ILE A 27 6.62 -8.75 -5.45
N ASN A 28 5.73 -7.75 -5.39
CA ASN A 28 4.61 -7.60 -6.31
C ASN A 28 4.45 -6.16 -6.86
N PRO A 29 4.52 -5.95 -8.18
CA PRO A 29 4.40 -4.62 -8.79
C PRO A 29 3.07 -3.88 -8.51
N SER A 30 1.98 -4.61 -8.24
CA SER A 30 0.69 -3.99 -7.88
C SER A 30 0.74 -3.34 -6.51
N LEU A 31 1.46 -3.95 -5.57
CA LEU A 31 1.70 -3.36 -4.26
C LEU A 31 2.57 -2.09 -4.39
N ASP A 32 3.58 -2.13 -5.26
CA ASP A 32 4.46 -0.98 -5.53
C ASP A 32 3.66 0.21 -6.08
N ALA A 33 2.85 -0.05 -7.12
CA ALA A 33 2.04 0.97 -7.77
C ALA A 33 1.05 1.63 -6.80
N ILE A 34 0.35 0.81 -6.00
CA ILE A 34 -0.63 1.31 -5.03
C ILE A 34 0.05 2.13 -3.95
N LEU A 35 1.11 1.63 -3.32
CA LEU A 35 1.78 2.34 -2.23
C LEU A 35 2.46 3.64 -2.70
N PHE A 36 2.95 3.67 -3.94
CA PHE A 36 3.48 4.88 -4.55
C PHE A 36 2.45 6.03 -4.59
N GLU A 37 1.15 5.73 -4.75
CA GLU A 37 0.10 6.76 -4.72
C GLU A 37 -0.11 7.36 -3.32
N PHE A 38 0.25 6.64 -2.26
CA PHE A 38 0.19 7.13 -0.87
C PHE A 38 1.50 7.82 -0.48
N SER A 39 1.99 8.76 -1.29
CA SER A 39 3.30 9.40 -1.12
C SER A 39 3.38 10.49 -0.05
N SER A 40 2.32 10.69 0.76
CA SER A 40 2.29 11.66 1.86
C SER A 40 2.02 10.99 3.20
N VAL A 41 2.48 11.61 4.29
CA VAL A 41 2.20 11.12 5.65
C VAL A 41 0.69 11.06 5.90
N THR A 42 -0.06 12.08 5.47
CA THR A 42 -1.52 12.15 5.64
C THR A 42 -2.24 11.05 4.89
N SER A 43 -1.88 10.79 3.63
CA SER A 43 -2.50 9.70 2.84
C SER A 43 -2.20 8.34 3.46
N CYS A 44 -0.96 8.13 3.92
CA CYS A 44 -0.59 6.91 4.65
C CYS A 44 -1.38 6.76 5.95
N ASP A 45 -1.50 7.81 6.76
CA ASP A 45 -2.25 7.80 8.02
C ASP A 45 -3.72 7.46 7.81
N SER A 46 -4.33 8.00 6.74
CA SER A 46 -5.69 7.65 6.34
C SER A 46 -5.82 6.16 6.04
N LEU A 47 -4.89 5.60 5.25
CA LEU A 47 -4.89 4.19 4.88
C LEU A 47 -4.64 3.26 6.08
N ILE A 48 -3.70 3.60 6.97
CA ILE A 48 -3.43 2.87 8.22
C ILE A 48 -4.68 2.86 9.11
N ARG A 49 -5.35 4.01 9.23
CA ARG A 49 -6.58 4.14 10.03
C ARG A 49 -7.70 3.28 9.46
N THR A 50 -7.96 3.36 8.15
CA THR A 50 -8.99 2.54 7.49
C THR A 50 -8.71 1.06 7.67
N THR A 51 -7.47 0.64 7.44
CA THR A 51 -7.06 -0.77 7.63
C THR A 51 -7.18 -1.19 9.09
N GLY A 52 -6.85 -0.29 10.02
CA GLY A 52 -7.03 -0.53 11.46
C GLY A 52 -8.49 -0.72 11.84
N LEU A 53 -9.39 0.14 11.37
CA LEU A 53 -10.82 0.01 11.63
C LEU A 53 -11.37 -1.34 11.13
N VAL A 54 -10.94 -1.80 9.96
CA VAL A 54 -11.36 -3.10 9.42
C VAL A 54 -10.85 -4.25 10.30
N LEU A 55 -9.57 -4.23 10.70
CA LEU A 55 -8.98 -5.26 11.56
C LEU A 55 -9.54 -5.30 12.98
N ASP A 56 -9.88 -4.13 13.53
CA ASP A 56 -10.43 -3.99 14.88
C ASP A 56 -11.94 -4.29 14.93
N SER A 57 -12.57 -4.43 13.76
CA SER A 57 -13.99 -4.78 13.62
C SER A 57 -14.23 -6.29 13.63
N SER A 58 -15.51 -6.68 13.69
CA SER A 58 -15.91 -8.08 13.49
C SER A 58 -15.70 -8.50 12.02
N PRO A 59 -15.44 -9.79 11.72
CA PRO A 59 -15.43 -10.34 10.36
C PRO A 59 -16.70 -10.09 9.54
N GLN A 60 -17.78 -9.62 10.18
CA GLN A 60 -19.05 -9.28 9.54
C GLN A 60 -19.08 -7.85 8.95
N LEU A 61 -18.05 -7.04 9.17
CA LEU A 61 -17.97 -5.72 8.54
C LEU A 61 -17.79 -5.89 7.02
N GLU A 62 -18.54 -5.11 6.24
CA GLU A 62 -18.35 -5.06 4.79
C GLU A 62 -16.94 -4.57 4.44
N ASP A 63 -16.39 -5.11 3.35
CA ASP A 63 -15.08 -4.70 2.85
C ASP A 63 -15.08 -3.22 2.46
N VAL A 64 -14.01 -2.51 2.82
CA VAL A 64 -13.86 -1.11 2.43
C VAL A 64 -13.20 -1.02 1.06
N LEU A 65 -13.80 -0.25 0.16
CA LEU A 65 -13.25 0.04 -1.16
C LEU A 65 -12.59 1.42 -1.18
N ILE A 66 -11.35 1.47 -1.67
CA ILE A 66 -10.61 2.71 -1.92
C ILE A 66 -10.24 2.74 -3.39
N PHE A 67 -10.67 3.79 -4.08
CA PHE A 67 -10.31 4.09 -5.46
C PHE A 67 -9.14 5.06 -5.47
N THR A 68 -8.11 4.75 -6.26
CA THR A 68 -6.88 5.53 -6.33
C THR A 68 -6.92 6.49 -7.54
N GLN A 69 -6.01 7.46 -7.58
CA GLN A 69 -5.92 8.39 -8.71
C GLN A 69 -5.38 7.69 -9.97
N GLY A 70 -4.64 6.61 -9.79
CA GLY A 70 -4.19 5.71 -10.85
C GLY A 70 -5.25 4.76 -11.40
N LEU A 71 -6.54 4.95 -11.04
CA LEU A 71 -7.66 4.09 -11.42
C LEU A 71 -7.50 2.64 -10.94
N GLN A 72 -6.89 2.47 -9.77
CA GLN A 72 -6.74 1.18 -9.09
C GLN A 72 -7.75 1.07 -7.96
N VAL A 73 -8.06 -0.16 -7.54
CA VAL A 73 -8.98 -0.43 -6.43
C VAL A 73 -8.27 -1.21 -5.35
N ILE A 74 -8.39 -0.75 -4.12
CA ILE A 74 -7.99 -1.46 -2.91
C ILE A 74 -9.26 -1.91 -2.21
N LYS A 75 -9.43 -3.22 -2.08
CA LYS A 75 -10.52 -3.83 -1.31
C LYS A 75 -9.96 -4.38 -0.01
N ILE A 76 -10.26 -3.70 1.10
CA ILE A 76 -9.73 -4.01 2.43
C ILE A 76 -10.80 -4.78 3.19
N GLY A 77 -10.63 -6.10 3.27
CA GLY A 77 -11.46 -6.98 4.10
C GLY A 77 -10.78 -7.34 5.42
N TYR A 78 -11.54 -8.01 6.29
CA TYR A 78 -11.07 -8.38 7.64
C TYR A 78 -9.77 -9.20 7.61
N SER A 79 -9.73 -10.28 6.82
CA SER A 79 -8.57 -11.17 6.74
C SER A 79 -7.58 -10.78 5.64
N GLU A 80 -8.08 -10.30 4.50
CA GLU A 80 -7.29 -10.09 3.29
C GLU A 80 -7.57 -8.73 2.66
N THR A 81 -6.51 -8.14 2.11
CA THR A 81 -6.57 -6.97 1.25
C THR A 81 -6.32 -7.42 -0.19
N LYS A 82 -7.17 -6.97 -1.11
CA LYS A 82 -7.12 -7.31 -2.54
C LYS A 82 -6.86 -6.05 -3.36
N LEU A 83 -5.92 -6.16 -4.29
CA LEU A 83 -5.45 -5.06 -5.13
C LEU A 83 -5.89 -5.32 -6.57
N TYR A 84 -6.55 -4.35 -7.19
CA TYR A 84 -7.01 -4.40 -8.57
C TYR A 84 -6.43 -3.22 -9.35
N HIS A 85 -5.98 -3.47 -10.58
CA HIS A 85 -5.29 -2.47 -11.39
C HIS A 85 -6.20 -1.56 -12.22
N ASP A 86 -7.48 -1.88 -12.32
CA ASP A 86 -8.40 -1.24 -13.27
C ASP A 86 -9.78 -1.16 -12.63
N GLU A 87 -10.11 0.03 -12.15
CA GLU A 87 -11.41 0.40 -11.58
C GLU A 87 -12.56 0.09 -12.54
N ASN A 88 -12.42 0.41 -13.82
CA ASN A 88 -13.50 0.17 -14.79
C ASN A 88 -13.79 -1.32 -14.96
N LYS A 89 -12.75 -2.17 -14.95
CA LYS A 89 -12.93 -3.63 -14.99
C LYS A 89 -13.55 -4.16 -13.70
N TYR A 90 -13.17 -3.60 -12.55
CA TYR A 90 -13.76 -3.97 -11.28
C TYR A 90 -15.25 -3.60 -11.24
N ASP A 91 -15.61 -2.40 -11.67
CA ASP A 91 -17.00 -1.93 -11.72
C ASP A 91 -17.86 -2.76 -12.69
N ALA A 92 -17.30 -3.13 -13.84
CA ALA A 92 -17.98 -4.00 -14.81
C ALA A 92 -18.17 -5.43 -14.28
N ASN A 93 -17.24 -5.93 -13.46
CA ASN A 93 -17.31 -7.26 -12.85
C ASN A 93 -16.53 -7.31 -11.51
N PRO A 94 -17.21 -7.14 -10.37
CA PRO A 94 -16.54 -7.16 -9.06
C PRO A 94 -15.95 -8.53 -8.65
N ASN A 95 -16.23 -9.58 -9.44
CA ASN A 95 -15.72 -10.94 -9.22
C ASN A 95 -14.43 -11.24 -10.00
N ILE A 96 -13.82 -10.25 -10.66
CA ILE A 96 -12.51 -10.44 -11.29
C ILE A 96 -11.45 -10.88 -10.28
N THR A 97 -10.44 -11.59 -10.76
CA THR A 97 -9.29 -11.97 -9.94
C THR A 97 -8.48 -10.72 -9.58
N ALA A 98 -8.13 -10.59 -8.30
CA ALA A 98 -7.25 -9.53 -7.84
C ALA A 98 -5.84 -9.70 -8.45
N ALA A 99 -5.19 -8.59 -8.77
CA ALA A 99 -3.80 -8.60 -9.24
C ALA A 99 -2.84 -9.03 -8.13
N TYR A 100 -3.20 -8.72 -6.88
CA TYR A 100 -2.49 -9.21 -5.71
C TYR A 100 -3.43 -9.33 -4.52
N THR A 101 -3.14 -10.27 -3.63
CA THR A 101 -3.87 -10.48 -2.37
C THR A 101 -2.86 -10.76 -1.28
N LEU A 102 -3.03 -10.12 -0.14
CA LEU A 102 -2.18 -10.29 1.04
C LEU A 102 -3.02 -10.15 2.33
N PRO A 103 -2.56 -10.71 3.46
CA PRO A 103 -3.21 -10.49 4.74
C PRO A 103 -3.36 -8.99 5.07
N THR A 104 -4.52 -8.59 5.58
CA THR A 104 -4.80 -7.18 5.90
C THR A 104 -3.88 -6.65 7.01
N ALA A 105 -3.48 -7.51 7.95
CA ALA A 105 -2.50 -7.17 8.98
C ALA A 105 -1.14 -6.83 8.36
N ASP A 106 -0.67 -7.64 7.39
CA ASP A 106 0.60 -7.41 6.70
C ASP A 106 0.54 -6.14 5.86
N PHE A 107 -0.56 -5.91 5.14
CA PHE A 107 -0.79 -4.68 4.40
C PHE A 107 -0.67 -3.44 5.31
N LYS A 108 -1.32 -3.45 6.48
CA LYS A 108 -1.23 -2.35 7.46
C LYS A 108 0.22 -2.08 7.87
N GLU A 109 0.99 -3.12 8.16
CA GLU A 109 2.40 -2.97 8.56
C GLU A 109 3.27 -2.47 7.42
N ILE A 110 3.07 -2.94 6.18
CA ILE A 110 3.78 -2.41 5.01
C ILE A 110 3.50 -0.92 4.84
N VAL A 111 2.22 -0.49 4.96
CA VAL A 111 1.85 0.93 4.89
C VAL A 111 2.50 1.73 6.02
N LYS A 112 2.64 1.18 7.24
CA LYS A 112 3.35 1.86 8.35
C LYS A 112 4.84 2.05 8.05
N VAL A 113 5.52 1.04 7.50
CA VAL A 113 6.94 1.16 7.16
C VAL A 113 7.11 2.18 6.03
N TRP A 114 6.25 2.13 5.00
CA TRP A 114 6.23 3.13 3.94
C TRP A 114 6.00 4.54 4.47
N ARG A 115 5.00 4.73 5.34
CA ARG A 115 4.71 6.01 6.02
C ARG A 115 5.92 6.57 6.76
N ASN A 116 6.69 5.71 7.44
CA ASN A 116 7.90 6.13 8.15
C ASN A 116 8.98 6.61 7.17
N PHE A 117 9.16 5.93 6.04
CA PHE A 117 10.06 6.38 4.97
C PHE A 117 9.58 7.71 4.34
N VAL A 118 8.28 7.85 4.09
CA VAL A 118 7.66 9.09 3.58
C VAL A 118 7.85 10.25 4.56
N LYS A 119 7.71 10.01 5.86
CA LYS A 119 7.93 11.04 6.91
C LYS A 119 9.38 11.49 6.99
N GLY A 120 10.34 10.59 6.76
CA GLY A 120 11.76 10.91 6.84
C GLY A 120 12.23 11.73 5.65
N ASP A 121 12.22 13.04 5.75
CA ASP A 121 13.04 13.93 4.91
C ASP A 121 14.32 14.30 5.69
N ASP A 122 15.49 14.17 5.03
CA ASP A 122 16.78 14.79 5.41
C ASP A 122 17.53 14.31 6.69
N ALA A 123 17.77 13.00 6.84
CA ALA A 123 18.87 12.53 7.71
C ALA A 123 19.58 11.31 7.13
N ASN A 124 20.55 11.56 6.26
CA ASN A 124 21.64 10.66 5.85
C ASN A 124 21.24 9.27 5.30
N GLY A 125 21.46 9.11 3.98
CA GLY A 125 21.94 7.87 3.34
C GLY A 125 21.82 6.58 4.15
N GLY A 126 20.59 6.16 4.42
CA GLY A 126 20.28 4.88 5.06
C GLY A 126 20.48 3.77 4.05
N LEU A 127 21.75 3.47 3.80
CA LEU A 127 22.21 2.22 3.23
C LEU A 127 21.61 1.10 4.10
N LEU A 128 20.56 0.45 3.60
CA LEU A 128 20.23 -0.91 4.02
C LEU A 128 21.18 -1.83 3.27
N THR A 129 22.44 -1.90 3.74
CA THR A 129 23.30 -3.09 3.59
C THR A 129 22.92 -4.11 4.63
#